data_AF-A0A7C1UTT7-F1
#
_entry.id   AF-A0A7C1UTT7-F1
#
_cell.length_a   1.000
_cell.length_b   1.000
_cell.length_c   1.000
_cell.angle_alpha   90.00
_cell.angle_beta   90.00
_cell.angle_gamma   90.00
#
_symmetry.space_group_name_H-M   'P 1'
#
loop_
_entity.id
_entity.type
_entity.pdbx_description
1 polymer ?
#
loop_
_entity_poly.entity_id
_entity_poly.type
_entity_poly.pdbx_seq_one_letter_code
_entity_poly.pdbx_strand_id
1 'polypeptide(L)'
;MKRKEKLKCPVCAKKFISRTFYPEEAIFSTSDGKKLSGFNGYINLGGIKPVQVILSSWITYCPYCNYILKFVKEIVKKERIQSQSVLTNDITKKYNNYYFGFPYEDYSQYLSSVTEEVKSNIETSLKGLDLTTFENIYEIKDTFKLLVKFYANLEKYCNSQLPEEIERDLAHKIKFLKLSEDLEKILLELNEIRNKSINSDYELSEYDKTKVKGAINGFIFSLIEKHLKPIIVGKKLHNKYQYLDIRDLIAEIKIYLKNYFSKKFKTERTADNEIISFLDQIMIN
;
A
#
# COMPACT_ATOMS: atom_id res chain seq x y z
N MET A 1 -7.47 -17.25 16.68
CA MET A 1 -7.03 -16.25 17.70
C MET A 1 -8.28 -15.59 18.30
N LYS A 2 -8.38 -15.44 19.62
CA LYS A 2 -9.44 -14.61 20.23
C LYS A 2 -9.27 -13.16 19.74
N ARG A 3 -10.36 -12.51 19.32
CA ARG A 3 -10.32 -11.09 18.93
C ARG A 3 -9.89 -10.27 20.14
N LYS A 4 -8.84 -9.47 19.99
CA LYS A 4 -8.38 -8.53 21.02
C LYS A 4 -9.44 -7.45 21.23
N GLU A 5 -9.54 -6.93 22.45
CA GLU A 5 -10.54 -5.96 22.84
C GLU A 5 -10.14 -4.53 22.45
N LYS A 6 -11.13 -3.65 22.24
CA LYS A 6 -10.91 -2.21 22.06
C LYS A 6 -11.01 -1.52 23.41
N LEU A 7 -10.15 -0.54 23.65
CA LEU A 7 -10.19 0.27 24.87
C LEU A 7 -11.42 1.16 24.87
N LYS A 8 -12.06 1.33 26.02
CA LYS A 8 -13.11 2.32 26.25
C LYS A 8 -12.58 3.38 27.18
N CYS A 9 -12.58 4.65 26.75
CA CYS A 9 -12.17 5.74 27.62
C CYS A 9 -13.19 5.91 28.78
N PRO A 10 -12.76 5.94 30.05
CA PRO A 10 -13.69 6.12 31.17
C PRO A 10 -14.28 7.53 31.23
N VAL A 11 -13.61 8.54 30.64
CA VAL A 11 -14.06 9.93 30.66
C VAL A 11 -15.04 10.24 29.54
N CYS A 12 -14.71 9.92 28.28
CA CYS A 12 -15.55 10.26 27.13
C CYS A 12 -16.37 9.07 26.59
N ALA A 13 -16.26 7.89 27.21
CA ALA A 13 -16.92 6.64 26.82
C ALA A 13 -16.64 6.11 25.40
N LYS A 14 -15.85 6.82 24.58
CA LYS A 14 -15.49 6.41 23.21
C LYS A 14 -14.57 5.19 23.23
N LYS A 15 -14.78 4.29 22.27
CA LYS A 15 -13.90 3.14 22.02
C LYS A 15 -12.76 3.53 21.09
N PHE A 16 -11.55 3.02 21.33
CA PHE A 16 -10.38 3.30 20.50
C PHE A 16 -9.37 2.15 20.53
N ILE A 17 -8.44 2.17 19.58
CA ILE A 17 -7.22 1.36 19.57
C ILE A 17 -6.07 2.27 19.94
N SER A 18 -5.24 1.83 20.89
CA SER A 18 -4.10 2.62 21.36
C SER A 18 -3.03 2.73 20.27
N ARG A 19 -2.60 3.96 19.93
CA ARG A 19 -1.46 4.17 19.02
C ARG A 19 -0.15 3.64 19.60
N THR A 20 0.04 3.81 20.90
CA THR A 20 1.25 3.38 21.61
C THR A 20 0.92 3.13 23.09
N PHE A 21 1.47 2.03 23.61
CA PHE A 21 1.61 1.81 25.04
C PHE A 21 3.02 2.19 25.47
N TYR A 22 3.14 3.10 26.45
CA TYR A 22 4.42 3.48 27.02
C TYR A 22 4.59 2.81 28.38
N PRO A 23 5.75 2.20 28.68
CA PRO A 23 6.06 1.83 30.04
C PRO A 23 6.31 3.12 30.85
N GLU A 24 5.57 3.32 31.94
CA GLU A 24 5.74 4.47 32.83
C GLU A 24 7.07 4.41 33.58
N GLU A 25 7.49 3.19 33.96
CA GLU A 25 8.78 2.89 34.58
C GLU A 25 9.18 1.46 34.22
N ALA A 26 10.46 1.24 33.94
CA ALA A 26 11.01 -0.10 33.76
C ALA A 26 12.04 -0.35 34.87
N ILE A 27 11.86 -1.44 35.61
CA ILE A 27 12.82 -1.91 36.61
C ILE A 27 13.60 -3.07 36.02
N PHE A 28 14.91 -2.93 35.94
CA PHE A 28 15.81 -3.95 35.44
C PHE A 28 16.54 -4.61 36.61
N SER A 29 16.59 -5.94 36.62
CA SER A 29 17.46 -6.67 37.54
C SER A 29 18.83 -6.92 36.89
N THR A 30 19.89 -6.48 37.53
CA THR A 30 21.28 -6.78 37.14
C THR A 30 21.70 -8.15 37.66
N SER A 31 22.82 -8.69 37.14
CA SER A 31 23.35 -10.01 37.52
C SER A 31 23.78 -10.11 38.99
N ASP A 32 24.04 -8.96 39.64
CA ASP A 32 24.35 -8.82 41.08
C ASP A 32 23.10 -8.57 41.95
N GLY A 33 21.88 -8.66 41.39
CA GLY A 33 20.62 -8.56 42.12
C GLY A 33 20.15 -7.13 42.43
N LYS A 34 20.86 -6.09 41.96
CA LYS A 34 20.43 -4.70 42.09
C LYS A 34 19.28 -4.38 41.14
N LYS A 35 18.42 -3.46 41.56
CA LYS A 35 17.29 -2.94 40.77
C LYS A 35 17.67 -1.58 40.20
N LEU A 36 17.60 -1.43 38.88
CA LEU A 36 17.74 -0.15 38.19
C LEU A 36 16.35 0.30 37.72
N SER A 37 15.86 1.45 38.17
CA SER A 37 14.62 2.08 37.69
C SER A 37 14.93 3.25 36.77
N GLY A 38 14.26 3.36 35.62
CA GLY A 38 14.41 4.49 34.72
C GLY A 38 13.20 4.69 33.80
N PHE A 39 12.97 5.96 33.42
CA PHE A 39 12.04 6.30 32.34
C PHE A 39 12.64 5.83 31.01
N ASN A 40 11.79 5.45 30.06
CA ASN A 40 12.19 4.78 28.83
C ASN A 40 13.03 5.70 27.92
N GLY A 41 14.33 5.80 28.22
CA GLY A 41 15.37 6.41 27.43
C GLY A 41 16.56 5.47 27.44
N TYR A 42 16.67 4.64 26.40
CA TYR A 42 17.93 4.04 25.97
C TYR A 42 18.80 3.37 27.06
N ILE A 43 18.49 2.11 27.42
CA ILE A 43 19.59 1.17 27.70
C ILE A 43 20.06 0.62 26.35
N ASN A 44 20.69 1.48 25.56
CA ASN A 44 21.56 1.07 24.47
C ASN A 44 23.00 1.06 25.03
N LEU A 45 23.22 0.24 26.06
CA LEU A 45 24.55 -0.11 26.53
C LEU A 45 24.86 -1.47 25.92
N GLY A 46 25.69 -1.47 24.88
CA GLY A 46 26.09 -2.63 24.09
C GLY A 46 26.90 -3.68 24.86
N GLY A 47 26.36 -4.22 25.96
CA GLY A 47 27.07 -5.18 26.79
C GLY A 47 26.21 -6.33 27.31
N ILE A 48 25.09 -6.05 27.99
CA ILE A 48 24.40 -7.12 28.75
C ILE A 48 22.89 -6.88 28.75
N LYS A 49 22.13 -7.79 28.13
CA LYS A 49 20.67 -7.79 28.22
C LYS A 49 20.27 -8.21 29.65
N PRO A 50 19.43 -7.45 30.37
CA PRO A 50 19.06 -7.77 31.76
C PRO A 50 18.32 -9.11 31.87
N VAL A 51 18.50 -9.76 33.02
CA VAL A 51 18.00 -11.11 33.35
C VAL A 51 16.49 -11.10 33.60
N GLN A 52 15.96 -10.03 34.20
CA GLN A 52 14.53 -9.75 34.34
C GLN A 52 14.27 -8.28 34.01
N VAL A 53 13.15 -8.02 33.33
CA VAL A 53 12.60 -6.69 33.10
C VAL A 53 11.23 -6.69 33.76
N ILE A 54 11.02 -5.81 34.73
CA ILE A 54 9.70 -5.55 35.31
C ILE A 54 9.21 -4.26 34.67
N LEU A 55 8.21 -4.36 33.80
CA LEU A 55 7.48 -3.20 33.29
C LEU A 55 6.43 -2.83 34.35
N SER A 56 6.55 -1.65 34.95
CA SER A 56 5.78 -1.28 36.16
C SER A 56 4.30 -1.05 35.87
N SER A 57 4.01 -0.29 34.82
CA SER A 57 2.68 0.10 34.34
C SER A 57 2.79 0.51 32.88
N TRP A 58 1.73 0.25 32.12
CA TRP A 58 1.60 0.77 30.76
C TRP A 58 0.64 1.94 30.77
N ILE A 59 1.02 3.02 30.12
CA ILE A 59 0.16 4.18 29.93
C ILE A 59 -0.20 4.32 28.45
N THR A 60 -1.43 4.76 28.20
CA THR A 60 -1.83 5.23 26.89
C THR A 60 -2.79 6.40 27.02
N TYR A 61 -3.06 7.07 25.90
CA TYR A 61 -3.87 8.28 25.85
C TYR A 61 -5.11 8.02 25.01
N CYS A 62 -6.27 8.49 25.47
CA CYS A 62 -7.47 8.54 24.65
C CYS A 62 -7.30 9.59 23.54
N PRO A 63 -7.38 9.22 22.24
CA PRO A 63 -7.15 10.17 21.15
C PRO A 63 -8.25 11.24 21.03
N TYR A 64 -9.38 11.08 21.74
CA TYR A 64 -10.52 12.00 21.65
C TYR A 64 -10.55 13.06 22.75
N CYS A 65 -9.98 12.79 23.93
CA CYS A 65 -10.01 13.70 25.07
C CYS A 65 -8.68 13.80 25.82
N ASN A 66 -7.62 13.18 25.30
CA ASN A 66 -6.27 13.14 25.87
C ASN A 66 -6.17 12.58 27.30
N TYR A 67 -7.22 11.93 27.80
CA TYR A 67 -7.20 11.28 29.10
C TYR A 67 -6.17 10.14 29.14
N ILE A 68 -5.40 10.08 30.22
CA ILE A 68 -4.35 9.07 30.44
C ILE A 68 -4.97 7.83 31.09
N LEU A 69 -4.92 6.70 30.39
CA LEU A 69 -5.28 5.39 30.93
C LEU A 69 -3.99 4.70 31.41
N LYS A 70 -3.99 4.24 32.66
CA LYS A 70 -2.89 3.45 33.23
C LYS A 70 -3.37 2.01 33.44
N PHE A 71 -2.62 1.05 32.91
CA PHE A 71 -2.85 -0.38 33.09
C PHE A 71 -1.87 -0.91 34.14
N VAL A 72 -2.41 -1.64 35.10
CA VAL A 72 -1.65 -2.14 36.25
C VAL A 72 -0.74 -3.30 35.83
N LYS A 73 0.49 -3.26 36.36
CA LYS A 73 1.56 -4.24 36.43
C LYS A 73 1.22 -5.69 36.07
N GLU A 74 1.92 -6.21 35.06
CA GLU A 74 2.11 -7.66 34.86
C GLU A 74 3.60 -7.97 35.06
N ILE A 75 3.94 -8.89 35.96
CA ILE A 75 5.34 -9.29 36.21
C ILE A 75 5.73 -10.31 35.15
N VAL A 76 6.46 -9.87 34.12
CA VAL A 76 6.94 -10.78 33.06
C VAL A 76 8.37 -11.22 33.35
N LYS A 77 8.56 -12.48 33.76
CA LYS A 77 9.88 -13.07 33.94
C LYS A 77 10.41 -13.56 32.60
N LYS A 78 11.67 -13.23 32.28
CA LYS A 78 12.33 -13.74 31.08
C LYS A 78 12.61 -15.23 31.25
N GLU A 79 11.76 -16.07 30.67
CA GLU A 79 12.01 -17.51 30.64
C GLU A 79 12.83 -17.88 29.41
N ARG A 80 13.81 -18.76 29.63
CA ARG A 80 14.64 -19.30 28.56
C ARG A 80 13.85 -20.42 27.90
N ILE A 81 13.32 -20.16 26.70
CA ILE A 81 12.69 -21.21 25.91
C ILE A 81 13.79 -21.91 25.12
N GLN A 82 13.85 -23.23 25.27
CA GLN A 82 14.55 -24.10 24.35
C GLN A 82 13.54 -24.55 23.30
N SER A 83 13.71 -24.11 22.06
CA SER A 83 12.95 -24.64 20.94
C SER A 83 13.86 -25.55 20.15
N GLN A 84 13.52 -26.84 20.13
CA GLN A 84 14.20 -27.83 19.30
C GLN A 84 13.49 -27.89 17.94
N SER A 85 14.25 -27.59 16.88
CA SER A 85 13.79 -27.78 15.51
C SER A 85 13.55 -29.27 15.26
N VAL A 86 12.33 -29.66 14.89
CA VAL A 86 11.97 -31.05 14.53
C VAL A 86 12.77 -31.53 13.30
N LEU A 87 13.26 -30.60 12.47
CA LEU A 87 13.93 -30.89 11.19
C LEU A 87 15.45 -30.92 11.28
N THR A 88 16.08 -30.24 12.25
CA THR A 88 17.54 -30.08 12.26
C THR A 88 18.22 -30.49 13.57
N ASN A 89 17.48 -30.95 14.60
CA ASN A 89 18.01 -31.20 15.95
C ASN A 89 18.75 -30.01 16.60
N ASP A 90 18.78 -28.85 15.97
CA ASP A 90 19.40 -27.65 16.52
C ASP A 90 18.57 -27.10 17.68
N ILE A 91 19.23 -26.96 18.84
CA ILE A 91 18.66 -26.30 20.00
C ILE A 91 18.92 -24.80 19.86
N THR A 92 17.92 -24.08 19.37
CA THR A 92 17.96 -22.62 19.41
C THR A 92 17.48 -22.14 20.78
N LYS A 93 18.36 -21.44 21.50
CA LYS A 93 18.04 -20.87 22.82
C LYS A 93 17.56 -19.43 22.60
N LYS A 94 16.25 -19.20 22.67
CA LYS A 94 15.67 -17.86 22.59
C LYS A 94 15.08 -17.47 23.94
N TYR A 95 15.23 -16.21 24.29
CA TYR A 95 14.49 -15.64 25.41
C TYR A 95 13.08 -15.28 24.91
N ASN A 96 12.06 -15.49 25.74
CA ASN A 96 10.72 -15.00 25.43
C ASN A 96 10.74 -13.49 25.15
N ASN A 97 10.03 -13.07 24.09
CA ASN A 97 9.73 -11.67 23.88
C ASN A 97 8.76 -11.22 24.98
N TYR A 98 9.05 -10.08 25.63
CA TYR A 98 8.24 -9.50 26.72
C TYR A 98 6.81 -9.09 26.32
N TYR A 99 6.43 -9.27 25.05
CA TYR A 99 5.10 -9.01 24.52
C TYR A 99 4.20 -10.25 24.68
N PHE A 100 3.96 -10.69 25.92
CA PHE A 100 2.86 -11.61 26.18
C PHE A 100 1.56 -10.82 26.30
N GLY A 101 0.66 -11.04 25.33
CA GLY A 101 -0.77 -11.12 25.62
C GLY A 101 -1.53 -9.89 26.12
N PHE A 102 -1.13 -8.66 25.78
CA PHE A 102 -2.00 -7.50 26.07
C PHE A 102 -3.41 -7.79 25.49
N PRO A 103 -4.47 -7.77 26.31
CA PRO A 103 -5.81 -8.17 25.87
C PRO A 103 -6.40 -7.17 24.86
N TYR A 104 -5.79 -5.99 24.76
CA TYR A 104 -6.21 -4.92 23.88
C TYR A 104 -5.46 -4.92 22.54
N GLU A 105 -6.18 -4.51 21.51
CA GLU A 105 -5.68 -4.39 20.14
C GLU A 105 -4.59 -3.32 20.06
N ASP A 106 -3.54 -3.59 19.28
CA ASP A 106 -2.40 -2.69 19.04
C ASP A 106 -2.57 -2.02 17.68
N TYR A 107 -2.39 -0.70 17.62
CA TYR A 107 -2.65 0.05 16.39
C TYR A 107 -1.77 -0.36 15.23
N SER A 108 -0.47 -0.60 15.45
CA SER A 108 0.45 -1.02 14.38
C SER A 108 0.10 -2.41 13.87
N GLN A 109 -0.27 -3.34 14.75
CA GLN A 109 -0.76 -4.67 14.35
C GLN A 109 -2.08 -4.59 13.59
N TYR A 110 -3.01 -3.76 14.05
CA TYR A 110 -4.30 -3.56 13.40
C TYR A 110 -4.16 -2.91 12.03
N LEU A 111 -3.35 -1.84 11.91
CA LEU A 111 -3.01 -1.20 10.64
C LEU A 111 -2.36 -2.21 9.69
N SER A 112 -1.37 -2.97 10.14
CA SER A 112 -0.73 -4.00 9.33
C SER A 112 -1.73 -5.05 8.81
N SER A 113 -2.59 -5.59 9.69
CA SER A 113 -3.60 -6.57 9.30
C SER A 113 -4.60 -6.01 8.29
N VAL A 114 -5.08 -4.79 8.49
CA VAL A 114 -6.01 -4.13 7.57
C VAL A 114 -5.33 -3.83 6.24
N THR A 115 -4.10 -3.33 6.27
CA THR A 115 -3.29 -3.06 5.08
C THR A 115 -3.11 -4.31 4.25
N GLU A 116 -2.80 -5.46 4.86
CA GLU A 116 -2.68 -6.74 4.13
C GLU A 116 -4.02 -7.19 3.51
N GLU A 117 -5.14 -7.00 4.21
CA GLU A 117 -6.48 -7.27 3.65
C GLU A 117 -6.74 -6.39 2.41
N VAL A 118 -6.44 -5.09 2.50
CA VAL A 118 -6.64 -4.15 1.37
C VAL A 118 -5.71 -4.49 0.20
N LYS A 119 -4.43 -4.80 0.47
CA LYS A 119 -3.48 -5.25 -0.55
C LYS A 119 -3.97 -6.49 -1.27
N SER A 120 -4.46 -7.50 -0.55
CA SER A 120 -4.98 -8.73 -1.15
C SER A 120 -6.18 -8.46 -2.08
N ASN A 121 -7.07 -7.55 -1.68
CA ASN A 121 -8.19 -7.13 -2.52
C ASN A 121 -7.72 -6.39 -3.78
N ILE A 122 -6.72 -5.50 -3.63
CA ILE A 122 -6.09 -4.80 -4.76
C ILE A 122 -5.48 -5.80 -5.74
N GLU A 123 -4.67 -6.75 -5.26
CA GLU A 123 -4.04 -7.77 -6.10
C GLU A 123 -5.08 -8.60 -6.86
N THR A 124 -6.15 -8.98 -6.17
CA THR A 124 -7.24 -9.75 -6.78
C THR A 124 -7.94 -8.97 -7.88
N SER A 125 -8.19 -7.67 -7.66
CA SER A 125 -8.80 -6.79 -8.67
C SER A 125 -7.88 -6.53 -9.86
N LEU A 126 -6.58 -6.34 -9.61
CA LEU A 126 -5.58 -6.11 -10.64
C LEU A 126 -5.21 -7.37 -11.42
N LYS A 127 -5.39 -8.59 -10.87
CA LYS A 127 -5.24 -9.84 -11.64
C LYS A 127 -6.19 -9.91 -12.84
N GLY A 128 -7.35 -9.27 -12.74
CA GLY A 128 -8.31 -9.15 -13.85
C GLY A 128 -7.86 -8.17 -14.94
N LEU A 129 -6.81 -7.38 -14.70
CA LEU A 129 -6.28 -6.40 -15.65
C LEU A 129 -4.95 -6.89 -16.22
N ASP A 130 -4.96 -7.32 -17.48
CA ASP A 130 -3.72 -7.71 -18.17
C ASP A 130 -2.91 -6.49 -18.61
N LEU A 131 -2.04 -6.00 -17.71
CA LEU A 131 -1.08 -4.94 -18.00
C LEU A 131 0.18 -5.44 -18.72
N THR A 132 0.33 -6.75 -18.97
CA THR A 132 1.56 -7.30 -19.59
C THR A 132 1.81 -6.70 -20.98
N THR A 133 0.73 -6.40 -21.68
CA THR A 133 0.76 -5.78 -23.01
C THR A 133 1.40 -4.38 -22.99
N PHE A 134 1.45 -3.70 -21.84
CA PHE A 134 1.98 -2.34 -21.69
C PHE A 134 3.30 -2.25 -20.89
N GLU A 135 3.88 -3.36 -20.43
CA GLU A 135 5.02 -3.35 -19.48
C GLU A 135 6.23 -2.54 -19.97
N ASN A 136 6.62 -2.70 -21.24
CA ASN A 136 7.83 -2.07 -21.78
C ASN A 136 7.51 -0.77 -22.55
N ILE A 137 6.29 -0.24 -22.44
CA ILE A 137 5.89 0.94 -23.23
C ILE A 137 6.73 2.17 -22.88
N TYR A 138 7.17 2.27 -21.62
CA TYR A 138 7.98 3.37 -21.11
C TYR A 138 9.47 3.30 -21.50
N GLU A 139 9.95 2.15 -22.00
CA GLU A 139 11.34 2.00 -22.47
C GLU A 139 11.54 2.60 -23.88
N ILE A 140 10.45 2.85 -24.63
CA ILE A 140 10.50 3.31 -26.01
C ILE A 140 10.71 4.83 -26.06
N LYS A 141 11.95 5.25 -26.36
CA LYS A 141 12.33 6.68 -26.43
C LYS A 141 11.80 7.39 -27.67
N ASP A 142 11.75 6.67 -28.80
CA ASP A 142 11.25 7.21 -30.06
C ASP A 142 9.73 7.32 -30.04
N THR A 143 9.21 8.54 -30.19
CA THR A 143 7.77 8.80 -30.00
C THR A 143 6.90 8.22 -31.13
N PHE A 144 7.44 8.08 -32.34
CA PHE A 144 6.72 7.43 -33.44
C PHE A 144 6.62 5.91 -33.20
N LYS A 145 7.73 5.26 -32.83
CA LYS A 145 7.72 3.83 -32.45
C LYS A 145 6.80 3.58 -31.26
N LEU A 146 6.81 4.50 -30.28
CA LEU A 146 5.93 4.47 -29.12
C LEU A 146 4.45 4.54 -29.55
N LEU A 147 4.11 5.49 -30.42
CA LEU A 147 2.76 5.65 -30.96
C LEU A 147 2.27 4.39 -31.69
N VAL A 148 3.09 3.84 -32.60
CA VAL A 148 2.74 2.63 -33.35
C VAL A 148 2.58 1.43 -32.43
N LYS A 149 3.52 1.24 -31.48
CA LYS A 149 3.47 0.14 -30.52
C LYS A 149 2.26 0.27 -29.59
N PHE A 150 1.95 1.48 -29.13
CA PHE A 150 0.79 1.75 -28.29
C PHE A 150 -0.51 1.33 -28.99
N TYR A 151 -0.72 1.72 -30.25
CA TYR A 151 -1.94 1.34 -30.97
C TYR A 151 -2.04 -0.16 -31.28
N ALA A 152 -0.92 -0.82 -31.57
CA ALA A 152 -0.90 -2.28 -31.70
C ALA A 152 -1.30 -2.99 -30.39
N ASN A 153 -0.79 -2.48 -29.27
CA ASN A 153 -1.12 -2.95 -27.93
C ASN A 153 -2.58 -2.65 -27.55
N LEU A 154 -3.07 -1.46 -27.88
CA LEU A 154 -4.46 -1.03 -27.66
C LEU A 154 -5.43 -1.91 -28.45
N GLU A 155 -5.11 -2.20 -29.71
CA GLU A 155 -5.93 -3.09 -30.54
C GLU A 155 -6.00 -4.50 -29.96
N LYS A 156 -4.85 -5.06 -29.55
CA LYS A 156 -4.79 -6.36 -28.87
C LYS A 156 -5.62 -6.36 -27.59
N TYR A 157 -5.54 -5.29 -26.81
CA TYR A 157 -6.34 -5.12 -25.60
C TYR A 157 -7.83 -5.06 -25.92
N CYS A 158 -8.26 -4.23 -26.88
CA CYS A 158 -9.66 -4.16 -27.29
C CYS A 158 -10.20 -5.50 -27.76
N ASN A 159 -9.41 -6.26 -28.52
CA ASN A 159 -9.81 -7.60 -29.00
C ASN A 159 -10.00 -8.58 -27.84
N SER A 160 -9.23 -8.49 -26.75
CA SER A 160 -9.43 -9.37 -25.59
C SER A 160 -10.65 -9.00 -24.74
N GLN A 161 -11.19 -7.79 -24.91
CA GLN A 161 -12.38 -7.32 -24.19
C GLN A 161 -13.68 -7.49 -24.99
N LEU A 162 -13.60 -7.80 -26.29
CA LEU A 162 -14.73 -7.90 -27.19
C LEU A 162 -15.07 -9.37 -27.49
N PRO A 163 -16.37 -9.71 -27.67
CA PRO A 163 -16.76 -11.01 -28.22
C PRO A 163 -16.17 -11.21 -29.63
N GLU A 164 -15.70 -12.43 -29.93
CA GLU A 164 -14.94 -12.78 -31.14
C GLU A 164 -15.63 -12.44 -32.48
N GLU A 165 -16.95 -12.23 -32.47
CA GLU A 165 -17.77 -12.10 -33.70
C GLU A 165 -17.89 -10.67 -34.25
N ILE A 166 -17.17 -9.70 -33.69
CA ILE A 166 -17.31 -8.29 -34.07
C ILE A 166 -16.01 -7.76 -34.70
N GLU A 167 -15.86 -7.92 -36.02
CA GLU A 167 -14.91 -7.14 -36.80
C GLU A 167 -15.33 -5.66 -36.79
N ARG A 168 -14.74 -4.90 -35.87
CA ARG A 168 -14.85 -3.44 -35.81
C ARG A 168 -13.48 -2.83 -36.06
N ASP A 169 -13.47 -1.69 -36.75
CA ASP A 169 -12.24 -0.90 -36.85
C ASP A 169 -11.78 -0.41 -35.46
N LEU A 170 -10.53 0.06 -35.38
CA LEU A 170 -9.93 0.49 -34.11
C LEU A 170 -10.66 1.69 -33.48
N ALA A 171 -11.26 2.57 -34.29
CA ALA A 171 -12.00 3.73 -33.79
C ALA A 171 -13.28 3.28 -33.06
N HIS A 172 -14.01 2.32 -33.62
CA HIS A 172 -15.18 1.72 -32.99
C HIS A 172 -14.80 0.92 -31.73
N LYS A 173 -13.65 0.23 -31.75
CA LYS A 173 -13.11 -0.48 -30.58
C LYS A 173 -12.79 0.48 -29.44
N ILE A 174 -12.17 1.64 -29.71
CA ILE A 174 -11.88 2.67 -28.71
C ILE A 174 -13.16 3.18 -28.05
N LYS A 175 -14.19 3.51 -28.84
CA LYS A 175 -15.50 3.95 -28.34
C LYS A 175 -16.17 2.92 -27.43
N PHE A 176 -15.95 1.63 -27.69
CA PHE A 176 -16.50 0.56 -26.86
C PHE A 176 -15.91 0.54 -25.44
N LEU A 177 -14.69 1.03 -25.25
CA LEU A 177 -14.03 1.04 -23.94
C LEU A 177 -14.68 2.00 -22.93
N LYS A 178 -15.59 2.88 -23.38
CA LYS A 178 -16.28 3.88 -22.54
C LYS A 178 -15.28 4.63 -21.67
N LEU A 179 -14.33 5.28 -22.33
CA LEU A 179 -13.34 6.16 -21.69
C LEU A 179 -14.00 7.52 -21.40
N SER A 180 -13.28 8.43 -20.73
CA SER A 180 -13.74 9.82 -20.66
C SER A 180 -13.77 10.43 -22.07
N GLU A 181 -14.69 11.36 -22.31
CA GLU A 181 -14.86 12.00 -23.62
C GLU A 181 -13.55 12.63 -24.12
N ASP A 182 -12.81 13.30 -23.23
CA ASP A 182 -11.51 13.91 -23.56
C ASP A 182 -10.47 12.86 -23.98
N LEU A 183 -10.36 11.76 -23.23
CA LEU A 183 -9.38 10.71 -23.53
C LEU A 183 -9.75 9.97 -24.82
N GLU A 184 -11.03 9.67 -25.01
CA GLU A 184 -11.54 9.07 -26.24
C GLU A 184 -11.20 9.94 -27.45
N LYS A 185 -11.50 11.24 -27.37
CA LYS A 185 -11.20 12.19 -28.44
C LYS A 185 -9.70 12.22 -28.78
N ILE A 186 -8.85 12.30 -27.76
CA ILE A 186 -7.39 12.31 -27.95
C ILE A 186 -6.90 11.01 -28.61
N LEU A 187 -7.44 9.86 -28.23
CA LEU A 187 -7.08 8.58 -28.85
C LEU A 187 -7.57 8.49 -30.31
N LEU A 188 -8.74 9.03 -30.63
CA LEU A 188 -9.20 9.06 -32.02
C LEU A 188 -8.31 9.97 -32.88
N GLU A 189 -7.98 11.18 -32.39
CA GLU A 189 -7.06 12.10 -33.06
C GLU A 189 -5.67 11.48 -33.30
N LEU A 190 -5.10 10.82 -32.28
CA LEU A 190 -3.78 10.21 -32.37
C LEU A 190 -3.76 8.99 -33.30
N ASN A 191 -4.88 8.27 -33.46
CA ASN A 191 -4.99 7.19 -34.43
C ASN A 191 -4.95 7.72 -35.88
N GLU A 192 -5.58 8.87 -36.14
CA GLU A 192 -5.46 9.55 -37.44
C GLU A 192 -4.03 10.01 -37.70
N ILE A 193 -3.37 10.61 -36.71
CA ILE A 193 -1.97 11.03 -36.80
C ILE A 193 -1.06 9.83 -37.09
N ARG A 194 -1.25 8.71 -36.37
CA ARG A 194 -0.54 7.46 -36.64
C ARG A 194 -0.71 7.03 -38.10
N ASN A 195 -1.95 7.01 -38.61
CA ASN A 195 -2.23 6.59 -39.99
C ASN A 195 -1.57 7.51 -41.02
N LYS A 196 -1.53 8.82 -40.75
CA LYS A 196 -0.79 9.79 -41.59
C LYS A 196 0.71 9.53 -41.51
N SER A 197 1.31 9.40 -40.33
CA SER A 197 2.75 9.12 -40.19
C SER A 197 3.22 7.81 -40.82
N ILE A 198 2.34 6.79 -40.94
CA ILE A 198 2.68 5.52 -41.59
C ILE A 198 2.58 5.61 -43.11
N ASN A 199 1.55 6.28 -43.63
CA ASN A 199 1.19 6.26 -45.05
C ASN A 199 1.57 7.53 -45.82
N SER A 200 2.19 8.51 -45.16
CA SER A 200 2.62 9.79 -45.75
C SER A 200 3.87 10.31 -45.06
N ASP A 201 4.52 11.33 -45.63
CA ASP A 201 5.73 11.97 -45.09
C ASP A 201 5.44 12.87 -43.86
N TYR A 202 4.44 12.52 -43.03
CA TYR A 202 4.06 13.31 -41.86
C TYR A 202 4.99 13.03 -40.67
N GLU A 203 5.82 14.01 -40.32
CA GLU A 203 6.64 14.00 -39.12
C GLU A 203 5.88 14.52 -37.89
N LEU A 204 6.07 13.84 -36.75
CA LEU A 204 5.43 14.24 -35.49
C LEU A 204 5.99 15.57 -34.98
N SER A 205 5.10 16.55 -34.78
CA SER A 205 5.45 17.82 -34.11
C SER A 205 5.73 17.61 -32.62
N GLU A 206 6.41 18.56 -31.95
CA GLU A 206 6.60 18.51 -30.49
C GLU A 206 5.28 18.50 -29.71
N TYR A 207 4.25 19.14 -30.27
CA TYR A 207 2.89 19.09 -29.73
C TYR A 207 2.31 17.67 -29.81
N ASP A 208 2.45 17.00 -30.95
CA ASP A 208 2.02 15.60 -31.12
C ASP A 208 2.77 14.69 -30.15
N LYS A 209 4.09 14.87 -30.01
CA LYS A 209 4.90 14.05 -29.09
C LYS A 209 4.43 14.15 -27.64
N THR A 210 4.05 15.35 -27.20
CA THR A 210 3.50 15.59 -25.87
C THR A 210 2.12 14.95 -25.71
N LYS A 211 1.24 15.09 -26.73
CA LYS A 211 -0.07 14.43 -26.78
C LYS A 211 0.06 12.91 -26.68
N VAL A 212 1.00 12.30 -27.40
CA VAL A 212 1.23 10.84 -27.39
C VAL A 212 1.51 10.35 -25.97
N LYS A 213 2.47 10.98 -25.27
CA LYS A 213 2.81 10.59 -23.89
C LYS A 213 1.62 10.76 -22.94
N GLY A 214 0.93 11.89 -23.02
CA GLY A 214 -0.24 12.16 -22.19
C GLY A 214 -1.38 11.16 -22.42
N ALA A 215 -1.64 10.79 -23.67
CA ALA A 215 -2.69 9.83 -24.02
C ALA A 215 -2.39 8.41 -23.53
N ILE A 216 -1.14 7.96 -23.63
CA ILE A 216 -0.70 6.64 -23.15
C ILE A 216 -0.89 6.54 -21.64
N ASN A 217 -0.41 7.55 -20.91
CA ASN A 217 -0.57 7.61 -19.47
C ASN A 217 -2.04 7.69 -19.07
N GLY A 218 -2.81 8.58 -19.69
CA GLY A 218 -4.24 8.70 -19.45
C GLY A 218 -4.99 7.38 -19.68
N PHE A 219 -4.64 6.65 -20.74
CA PHE A 219 -5.21 5.34 -21.02
C PHE A 219 -4.87 4.31 -19.95
N ILE A 220 -3.59 4.09 -19.67
CA ILE A 220 -3.14 3.10 -18.68
C ILE A 220 -3.73 3.41 -17.29
N PHE A 221 -3.70 4.68 -16.89
CA PHE A 221 -4.24 5.12 -15.61
C PHE A 221 -5.76 4.99 -15.54
N SER A 222 -6.49 5.24 -16.63
CA SER A 222 -7.94 5.01 -16.67
C SER A 222 -8.30 3.53 -16.46
N LEU A 223 -7.50 2.61 -17.00
CA LEU A 223 -7.69 1.17 -16.78
C LEU A 223 -7.43 0.82 -15.32
N ILE A 224 -6.32 1.29 -14.76
CA ILE A 224 -5.98 1.04 -13.35
C ILE A 224 -7.05 1.63 -12.42
N GLU A 225 -7.50 2.86 -12.68
CA GLU A 225 -8.51 3.54 -11.86
C GLU A 225 -9.82 2.74 -11.81
N LYS A 226 -10.29 2.20 -12.94
CA LYS A 226 -11.51 1.36 -12.99
C LYS A 226 -11.46 0.18 -12.01
N HIS A 227 -10.28 -0.41 -11.82
CA HIS A 227 -10.08 -1.56 -10.92
C HIS A 227 -9.80 -1.16 -9.46
N LEU A 228 -9.12 -0.03 -9.24
CA LEU A 228 -8.71 0.41 -7.91
C LEU A 228 -9.80 1.21 -7.18
N LYS A 229 -10.48 2.13 -7.88
CA LYS A 229 -11.44 3.07 -7.29
C LYS A 229 -12.53 2.39 -6.47
N PRO A 230 -13.10 1.23 -6.85
CA PRO A 230 -14.09 0.55 -6.01
C PRO A 230 -13.58 0.12 -4.63
N ILE A 231 -12.27 -0.10 -4.49
CA ILE A 231 -11.60 -0.64 -3.30
C ILE A 231 -11.11 0.49 -2.40
N ILE A 232 -10.51 1.53 -2.98
CA ILE A 232 -9.74 2.53 -2.23
C ILE A 232 -10.48 3.85 -1.96
N VAL A 233 -11.82 3.86 -2.04
CA VAL A 233 -12.62 5.06 -1.71
C VAL A 233 -12.44 5.45 -0.25
N GLY A 234 -11.92 6.66 0.01
CA GLY A 234 -11.58 7.13 1.37
C GLY A 234 -12.75 7.02 2.35
N LYS A 235 -13.97 7.42 1.94
CA LYS A 235 -15.18 7.31 2.77
C LYS A 235 -15.56 5.86 3.11
N LYS A 236 -15.46 4.94 2.14
CA LYS A 236 -15.78 3.52 2.38
C LYS A 236 -14.76 2.87 3.32
N LEU A 237 -13.48 3.17 3.10
CA LEU A 237 -12.40 2.70 3.96
C LEU A 237 -12.54 3.24 5.39
N HIS A 238 -12.84 4.53 5.55
CA HIS A 238 -13.06 5.13 6.86
C HIS A 238 -14.22 4.47 7.62
N ASN A 239 -15.36 4.26 6.93
CA ASN A 239 -16.52 3.61 7.53
C ASN A 239 -16.24 2.15 7.92
N LYS A 240 -15.50 1.41 7.08
CA LYS A 240 -15.12 0.02 7.34
C LYS A 240 -14.10 -0.11 8.47
N TYR A 241 -13.16 0.83 8.56
CA TYR A 241 -12.02 0.80 9.48
C TYR A 241 -12.01 2.01 10.43
N GLN A 242 -13.11 2.24 11.12
CA GLN A 242 -13.38 3.41 12.00
C GLN A 242 -12.36 3.68 13.13
N TYR A 243 -11.46 2.73 13.42
CA TYR A 243 -10.43 2.86 14.45
C TYR A 243 -9.05 3.18 13.89
N LEU A 244 -8.90 3.25 12.56
CA LEU A 244 -7.68 3.71 11.89
C LEU A 244 -7.74 5.20 11.59
N ASP A 245 -6.59 5.86 11.67
CA ASP A 245 -6.39 7.10 10.94
C ASP A 245 -6.32 6.75 9.46
N ILE A 246 -7.29 7.25 8.70
CA ILE A 246 -7.39 6.95 7.28
C ILE A 246 -6.14 7.41 6.51
N ARG A 247 -5.43 8.43 6.99
CA ARG A 247 -4.19 8.92 6.37
C ARG A 247 -3.08 7.91 6.46
N ASP A 248 -2.98 7.19 7.58
CA ASP A 248 -1.97 6.14 7.76
C ASP A 248 -2.24 4.97 6.80
N LEU A 249 -3.51 4.56 6.68
CA LEU A 249 -3.91 3.51 5.73
C LEU A 249 -3.68 3.94 4.26
N ILE A 250 -4.03 5.17 3.90
CA ILE A 250 -3.80 5.71 2.54
C ILE A 250 -2.29 5.73 2.23
N ALA A 251 -1.44 6.14 3.17
CA ALA A 251 0.00 6.17 2.98
C ALA A 251 0.56 4.76 2.71
N GLU A 252 0.14 3.75 3.47
CA GLU A 252 0.53 2.35 3.27
C GLU A 252 0.09 1.82 1.89
N ILE A 253 -1.14 2.11 1.47
CA ILE A 253 -1.67 1.72 0.16
C ILE A 253 -0.88 2.41 -0.97
N LYS A 254 -0.56 3.70 -0.85
CA LYS A 254 0.23 4.43 -1.85
C LYS A 254 1.62 3.85 -2.02
N ILE A 255 2.30 3.56 -0.91
CA ILE A 255 3.64 2.94 -0.93
C ILE A 255 3.57 1.58 -1.63
N TYR A 256 2.56 0.78 -1.31
CA TYR A 256 2.36 -0.52 -1.95
C TYR A 256 2.12 -0.40 -3.46
N LEU A 257 1.16 0.42 -3.87
CA LEU A 257 0.80 0.61 -5.28
C LEU A 257 1.96 1.18 -6.10
N LYS A 258 2.70 2.16 -5.55
CA LYS A 258 3.91 2.69 -6.18
C LYS A 258 4.90 1.56 -6.46
N ASN A 259 5.23 0.75 -5.45
CA ASN A 259 6.16 -0.35 -5.60
C ASN A 259 5.64 -1.43 -6.57
N TYR A 260 4.33 -1.67 -6.59
CA TYR A 260 3.68 -2.61 -7.51
C TYR A 260 3.84 -2.14 -8.97
N PHE A 261 3.50 -0.87 -9.25
CA PHE A 261 3.54 -0.33 -10.62
C PHE A 261 4.98 -0.09 -11.12
N SER A 262 5.89 0.41 -10.29
CA SER A 262 7.30 0.57 -10.70
C SER A 262 7.94 -0.77 -11.07
N LYS A 263 7.57 -1.87 -10.38
CA LYS A 263 8.02 -3.22 -10.75
C LYS A 263 7.40 -3.71 -12.06
N LYS A 264 6.13 -3.38 -12.30
CA LYS A 264 5.37 -3.87 -13.47
C LYS A 264 5.77 -3.16 -14.77
N PHE A 265 5.99 -1.85 -14.73
CA PHE A 265 6.23 -1.02 -15.92
C PHE A 265 7.72 -0.78 -16.25
N LYS A 266 8.65 -1.44 -15.54
CA LYS A 266 10.12 -1.29 -15.72
C LYS A 266 10.55 0.17 -15.93
N THR A 267 10.11 1.05 -15.05
CA THR A 267 10.15 2.50 -15.26
C THR A 267 11.52 3.13 -14.96
N GLU A 268 11.90 4.15 -15.74
CA GLU A 268 12.87 5.17 -15.34
C GLU A 268 12.22 6.20 -14.38
N ARG A 269 13.00 7.06 -13.72
CA ARG A 269 12.53 8.03 -12.70
C ARG A 269 11.36 8.92 -13.12
N THR A 270 11.21 9.20 -14.42
CA THR A 270 10.14 10.06 -14.96
C THR A 270 8.76 9.42 -14.88
N ALA A 271 8.64 8.12 -15.14
CA ALA A 271 7.36 7.40 -15.04
C ALA A 271 6.96 7.16 -13.57
N ASP A 272 7.92 7.12 -12.63
CA ASP A 272 7.61 7.09 -11.20
C ASP A 272 6.87 8.36 -10.73
N ASN A 273 7.20 9.54 -11.26
CA ASN A 273 6.52 10.79 -10.90
C ASN A 273 5.07 10.82 -11.41
N GLU A 274 4.84 10.28 -12.60
CA GLU A 274 3.49 10.16 -13.18
C GLU A 274 2.63 9.17 -12.38
N ILE A 275 3.22 8.03 -11.97
CA ILE A 275 2.56 7.07 -11.06
C ILE A 275 2.23 7.74 -9.72
N ILE A 276 3.15 8.49 -9.11
CA ILE A 276 2.90 9.19 -7.85
C ILE A 276 1.75 10.19 -8.01
N SER A 277 1.79 11.02 -9.05
CA SER A 277 0.75 12.01 -9.32
C SER A 277 -0.62 11.36 -9.52
N PHE A 278 -0.69 10.25 -10.25
CA PHE A 278 -1.89 9.45 -10.41
C PHE A 278 -2.41 8.89 -9.07
N LEU A 279 -1.53 8.31 -8.25
CA LEU A 279 -1.91 7.76 -6.95
C LEU A 279 -2.41 8.84 -5.98
N ASP A 280 -1.88 10.06 -6.08
CA ASP A 280 -2.40 11.19 -5.32
C ASP A 280 -3.81 11.55 -5.77
N GLN A 281 -4.07 11.64 -7.08
CA GLN A 281 -5.39 11.99 -7.61
C GLN A 281 -6.50 11.00 -7.23
N ILE A 282 -6.22 9.69 -7.30
CA ILE A 282 -7.26 8.67 -7.04
C ILE A 282 -7.57 8.48 -5.56
N MET A 283 -6.68 8.90 -4.65
CA MET A 283 -6.81 8.68 -3.20
C MET A 283 -7.18 9.93 -2.38
N ILE A 284 -7.32 11.09 -3.03
CA ILE A 284 -7.79 12.35 -2.41
C ILE A 284 -9.34 12.41 -2.34
N ASN A 285 -10.04 11.57 -3.10
CA ASN A 285 -11.51 11.49 -3.16
C ASN A 285 -12.11 10.29 -2.39
#